data_AF-A0A6N9IXD1-F1
#
_entry.id   AF-A0A6N9IXD1-F1
#
_cell.length_a   1.000
_cell.length_b   1.000
_cell.length_c   1.000
_cell.angle_alpha   90.00
_cell.angle_beta   90.00
_cell.angle_gamma   90.00
#
_symmetry.space_group_name_H-M   'P 1'
#
loop_
_entity.id
_entity.type
_entity.pdbx_description
1 polymer ?
#
loop_
_entity_poly.entity_id
_entity_poly.type
_entity_poly.pdbx_seq_one_letter_code
_entity_poly.pdbx_strand_id
1 'polypeptide(L)'
;MKRKDRNQRKEHVGRFFIRLMEKNIRQPGIPDCLIPVFANSVHTTIGDEAYEQISKKVDRLLEFGESKGFDYDKILDSKPGKTIATEILKLYRAETDSGGFEKQLKNNLDETLVKNIASIENGQELNIEETVNLAFNEFKKYLNPK
;
A
#
# COMPACT_ATOMS: atom_id res chain seq x y z
N MET A 1 -11.98 2.69 -21.86
CA MET A 1 -11.18 2.31 -20.67
C MET A 1 -10.32 1.11 -20.99
N LYS A 2 -9.00 1.23 -20.81
CA LYS A 2 -8.05 0.12 -21.06
C LYS A 2 -8.12 -0.86 -19.89
N ARG A 3 -7.83 -2.15 -20.13
CA ARG A 3 -7.80 -3.23 -19.11
C ARG A 3 -6.97 -2.85 -17.87
N LYS A 4 -5.92 -2.05 -18.05
CA LYS A 4 -5.03 -1.52 -17.01
C LYS A 4 -5.78 -0.63 -16.00
N ASP A 5 -6.72 0.20 -16.46
CA ASP A 5 -7.52 1.09 -15.61
C ASP A 5 -8.48 0.30 -14.71
N ARG A 6 -8.98 -0.85 -15.19
CA ARG A 6 -9.91 -1.70 -14.40
C ARG A 6 -9.21 -2.48 -13.29
N ASN A 7 -7.98 -2.94 -13.52
CA ASN A 7 -7.20 -3.59 -12.45
C ASN A 7 -6.76 -2.59 -11.39
N GLN A 8 -6.44 -1.35 -11.79
CA GLN A 8 -6.17 -0.26 -10.83
C GLN A 8 -7.38 0.07 -9.94
N ARG A 9 -8.60 -0.16 -10.45
CA ARG A 9 -9.87 -0.06 -9.73
C ARG A 9 -10.26 -1.32 -8.92
N LYS A 10 -9.35 -2.25 -8.66
CA LYS A 10 -9.61 -3.33 -7.69
C LYS A 10 -8.74 -3.23 -6.44
N GLU A 11 -7.68 -2.42 -6.50
CA GLU A 11 -6.69 -2.26 -5.43
C GLU A 11 -6.63 -0.82 -4.91
N HIS A 12 -7.63 0.01 -5.23
CA HIS A 12 -7.59 1.45 -4.99
C HIS A 12 -7.50 1.81 -3.50
N VAL A 13 -8.11 1.06 -2.59
CA VAL A 13 -7.97 1.31 -1.14
C VAL A 13 -6.51 1.15 -0.70
N GLY A 14 -5.87 0.03 -1.05
CA GLY A 14 -4.45 -0.21 -0.78
C GLY A 14 -3.55 0.83 -1.45
N ARG A 15 -3.89 1.25 -2.67
CA ARG A 15 -3.13 2.27 -3.40
C ARG A 15 -3.27 3.68 -2.80
N PHE A 16 -4.45 4.06 -2.31
CA PHE A 16 -4.66 5.31 -1.57
C PHE A 16 -3.81 5.33 -0.28
N PHE A 17 -3.73 4.19 0.40
CA PHE A 17 -2.90 4.03 1.58
C PHE A 17 -1.40 4.14 1.26
N ILE A 18 -0.92 3.37 0.27
CA ILE A 18 0.49 3.39 -0.15
C ILE A 18 0.90 4.74 -0.70
N ARG A 19 0.03 5.46 -1.42
CA ARG A 19 0.39 6.75 -2.02
C ARG A 19 0.95 7.75 -1.00
N LEU A 20 0.46 7.74 0.24
CA LEU A 20 0.95 8.63 1.28
C LEU A 20 2.37 8.29 1.77
N MET A 21 2.82 7.05 1.58
CA MET A 21 4.10 6.54 2.08
C MET A 21 5.04 6.05 0.98
N GLU A 22 4.59 6.03 -0.28
CA GLU A 22 5.30 5.48 -1.42
C GLU A 22 6.69 6.08 -1.58
N LYS A 23 6.82 7.40 -1.40
CA LYS A 23 8.13 8.08 -1.45
C LYS A 23 9.07 7.60 -0.33
N ASN A 24 8.54 7.39 0.87
CA ASN A 24 9.33 6.98 2.04
C ASN A 24 9.75 5.51 1.95
N ILE A 25 8.88 4.64 1.39
CA ILE A 25 9.20 3.22 1.19
C ILE A 25 10.13 3.02 -0.01
N ARG A 26 10.09 3.87 -1.05
CA ARG A 26 11.00 3.73 -2.20
C ARG A 26 12.40 4.31 -1.94
N GLN A 27 12.52 5.34 -1.10
CA GLN A 27 13.79 6.02 -0.80
C GLN A 27 14.98 5.12 -0.38
N PRO A 28 14.79 4.04 0.41
CA PRO A 28 15.89 3.17 0.84
C PRO A 28 16.39 2.20 -0.26
N GLY A 29 15.86 2.29 -1.48
CA GLY A 29 16.17 1.33 -2.55
C GLY A 29 15.44 -0.01 -2.40
N ILE A 30 14.28 0.00 -1.72
CA ILE A 30 13.46 -1.21 -1.56
C ILE A 30 12.95 -1.66 -2.93
N PRO A 31 13.02 -2.97 -3.27
CA PRO A 31 12.50 -3.49 -4.52
C PRO A 31 11.03 -3.12 -4.76
N ASP A 32 10.73 -2.61 -5.94
CA ASP A 32 9.37 -2.18 -6.33
C ASP A 32 8.33 -3.31 -6.24
N CYS A 33 8.76 -4.57 -6.36
CA CYS A 33 7.90 -5.75 -6.20
C CYS A 33 7.31 -5.89 -4.79
N LEU A 34 7.85 -5.21 -3.78
CA LEU A 34 7.34 -5.23 -2.41
C LEU A 34 6.21 -4.23 -2.16
N ILE A 35 6.09 -3.20 -3.00
CA ILE A 35 5.06 -2.15 -2.83
C ILE A 35 3.62 -2.72 -2.85
N PRO A 36 3.26 -3.64 -3.77
CA PRO A 36 1.94 -4.27 -3.77
C PRO A 36 1.66 -5.11 -2.51
N VAL A 37 2.68 -5.67 -1.86
CA VAL A 37 2.49 -6.46 -0.62
C VAL A 37 1.89 -5.60 0.48
N PHE A 38 2.41 -4.38 0.65
CA PHE A 38 1.87 -3.42 1.61
C PHE A 38 0.45 -2.98 1.24
N ALA A 39 0.18 -2.70 -0.05
CA ALA A 39 -1.16 -2.34 -0.51
C ALA A 39 -2.19 -3.45 -0.23
N ASN A 40 -1.84 -4.70 -0.51
CA ASN A 40 -2.71 -5.85 -0.34
C ASN A 40 -2.96 -6.18 1.13
N SER A 41 -1.98 -5.90 2.00
CA SER A 41 -2.14 -6.09 3.44
C SER A 41 -3.27 -5.25 4.04
N VAL A 42 -3.66 -4.13 3.39
CA VAL A 42 -4.73 -3.25 3.90
C VAL A 42 -6.03 -4.01 4.03
N HIS A 43 -6.43 -4.76 3.00
CA HIS A 43 -7.68 -5.52 3.00
C HIS A 43 -7.69 -6.56 4.12
N THR A 44 -6.64 -7.37 4.22
CA THR A 44 -6.54 -8.41 5.25
C THR A 44 -6.48 -7.84 6.66
N THR A 45 -5.97 -6.62 6.82
CA THR A 45 -5.77 -6.00 8.14
C THR A 45 -7.04 -5.31 8.64
N ILE A 46 -7.73 -4.53 7.80
CA ILE A 46 -8.93 -3.79 8.22
C ILE A 46 -10.21 -4.62 8.11
N GLY A 47 -10.16 -5.77 7.45
CA GLY A 47 -11.30 -6.66 7.24
C GLY A 47 -12.23 -6.25 6.09
N ASP A 48 -13.07 -7.19 5.65
CA ASP A 48 -13.94 -7.04 4.47
C ASP A 48 -14.92 -5.87 4.59
N GLU A 49 -15.58 -5.74 5.75
CA GLU A 49 -16.61 -4.73 5.96
C GLU A 49 -16.04 -3.31 5.86
N ALA A 50 -14.95 -3.03 6.59
CA ALA A 50 -14.31 -1.73 6.56
C ALA A 50 -13.72 -1.45 5.17
N TYR A 51 -13.12 -2.44 4.53
CA TYR A 51 -12.59 -2.31 3.17
C TYR A 51 -13.68 -1.93 2.16
N GLU A 52 -14.85 -2.57 2.21
CA GLU A 52 -15.97 -2.26 1.32
C GLU A 52 -16.50 -0.84 1.54
N GLN A 53 -16.62 -0.42 2.81
CA GLN A 53 -17.05 0.95 3.14
C GLN A 53 -16.07 2.00 2.61
N ILE A 54 -14.77 1.79 2.77
CA ILE A 54 -13.75 2.68 2.22
C ILE A 54 -13.75 2.66 0.69
N SER A 55 -13.89 1.49 0.06
CA SER A 55 -13.98 1.38 -1.41
C SER A 55 -15.09 2.27 -1.93
N LYS A 56 -16.30 2.21 -1.35
CA LYS A 56 -17.43 3.05 -1.75
C LYS A 56 -17.13 4.55 -1.64
N LYS A 57 -16.36 4.97 -0.62
CA LYS A 57 -15.92 6.38 -0.48
C LYS A 57 -14.92 6.76 -1.58
N VAL A 58 -13.96 5.89 -1.87
CA VAL A 58 -12.97 6.08 -2.93
C VAL A 58 -13.66 6.16 -4.29
N ASP A 59 -14.57 5.23 -4.59
CA ASP A 59 -15.31 5.18 -5.86
C ASP A 59 -16.07 6.48 -6.11
N ARG A 60 -16.80 6.99 -5.10
CA ARG A 60 -17.49 8.29 -5.19
C ARG A 60 -16.54 9.46 -5.43
N LEU A 61 -15.37 9.45 -4.77
CA LEU A 61 -14.37 10.49 -4.95
C LEU A 61 -13.77 10.44 -6.36
N LEU A 62 -13.49 9.25 -6.87
CA LEU A 62 -12.98 9.05 -8.23
C LEU A 62 -14.00 9.49 -9.27
N GLU A 63 -15.26 9.06 -9.15
CA GLU A 63 -16.36 9.50 -10.04
C GLU A 63 -16.50 11.02 -10.05
N PHE A 64 -16.49 11.66 -8.88
CA PHE A 64 -16.54 13.11 -8.77
C PHE A 64 -15.33 13.77 -9.45
N GLY A 65 -14.12 13.29 -9.16
CA GLY A 65 -12.88 13.84 -9.73
C GLY A 65 -12.79 13.70 -11.24
N GLU A 66 -13.08 12.51 -11.76
CA GLU A 66 -13.12 12.19 -13.18
C GLU A 66 -14.16 13.09 -13.90
N SER A 67 -15.35 13.31 -13.31
CA SER A 67 -16.38 14.20 -13.87
C SER A 67 -15.94 15.66 -13.99
N LYS A 68 -14.94 16.07 -13.21
CA LYS A 68 -14.34 17.42 -13.24
C LYS A 68 -13.07 17.49 -14.10
N GLY A 69 -12.69 16.39 -14.74
CA GLY A 69 -11.47 16.30 -15.55
C GLY A 69 -10.18 16.22 -14.74
N PHE A 70 -10.26 15.89 -13.44
CA PHE A 70 -9.07 15.64 -12.65
C PHE A 70 -8.51 14.25 -12.95
N ASP A 71 -7.19 14.17 -13.08
CA ASP A 71 -6.48 12.91 -13.14
C ASP A 71 -6.43 12.23 -11.77
N TYR A 72 -6.15 10.92 -11.79
CA TYR A 72 -6.13 10.07 -10.60
C TYR A 72 -5.19 10.62 -9.52
N ASP A 73 -3.97 11.03 -9.87
CA ASP A 73 -2.99 11.50 -8.89
C ASP A 73 -3.44 12.81 -8.21
N LYS A 74 -4.05 13.74 -8.96
CA LYS A 74 -4.67 14.94 -8.39
C LYS A 74 -5.83 14.61 -7.45
N ILE A 75 -6.62 13.57 -7.75
CA ILE A 75 -7.70 13.12 -6.88
C ILE A 75 -7.13 12.57 -5.56
N LEU A 76 -6.04 11.81 -5.60
CA LEU A 76 -5.37 11.28 -4.41
C LEU A 76 -4.76 12.41 -3.57
N ASP A 77 -4.12 13.39 -4.20
CA ASP A 77 -3.48 14.53 -3.53
C ASP A 77 -4.47 15.59 -3.00
N SER A 78 -5.75 15.47 -3.36
CA SER A 78 -6.83 16.33 -2.90
C SER A 78 -7.08 16.19 -1.39
N LYS A 79 -7.72 17.20 -0.80
CA LYS A 79 -8.11 17.15 0.63
C LYS A 79 -9.00 15.92 0.93
N PRO A 80 -10.06 15.60 0.17
CA PRO A 80 -10.82 14.36 0.35
C PRO A 80 -9.98 13.09 0.25
N GLY A 81 -9.06 13.02 -0.73
CA GLY A 81 -8.18 11.86 -0.90
C GLY A 81 -7.29 11.61 0.31
N LYS A 82 -6.66 12.68 0.82
CA LYS A 82 -5.87 12.64 2.07
C LYS A 82 -6.71 12.27 3.29
N THR A 83 -7.95 12.73 3.38
CA THR A 83 -8.86 12.35 4.48
C THR A 83 -9.16 10.85 4.46
N ILE A 84 -9.50 10.28 3.29
CA ILE A 84 -9.73 8.84 3.16
C ILE A 84 -8.47 8.05 3.51
N ALA A 85 -7.31 8.46 2.99
CA ALA A 85 -6.06 7.77 3.28
C ALA A 85 -5.66 7.84 4.78
N THR A 86 -5.98 8.95 5.46
CA THR A 86 -5.85 9.06 6.92
C THR A 86 -6.81 8.13 7.67
N GLU A 87 -8.03 7.95 7.18
CA GLU A 87 -9.01 7.02 7.74
C GLU A 87 -8.53 5.57 7.64
N ILE A 88 -8.03 5.17 6.46
CA ILE A 88 -7.43 3.85 6.25
C ILE A 88 -6.28 3.63 7.23
N LEU A 89 -5.38 4.62 7.38
CA LEU A 89 -4.25 4.52 8.30
C LEU A 89 -4.69 4.32 9.76
N LYS A 90 -5.76 4.99 10.20
CA LYS A 90 -6.28 4.82 11.56
C LYS A 90 -6.85 3.42 11.78
N LEU A 91 -7.65 2.92 10.83
CA LEU A 91 -8.21 1.57 10.88
C LEU A 91 -7.09 0.52 10.88
N TYR A 92 -6.13 0.69 9.97
CA TYR A 92 -4.98 -0.20 9.87
C TYR A 92 -4.21 -0.26 11.19
N ARG A 93 -3.88 0.90 11.80
CA ARG A 93 -3.16 0.95 13.08
C ARG A 93 -3.87 0.20 14.21
N ALA A 94 -5.19 0.35 14.32
CA ALA A 94 -5.98 -0.27 15.37
C ALA A 94 -5.86 -1.81 15.35
N GLU A 95 -5.67 -2.39 14.17
CA GLU A 95 -5.59 -3.85 13.97
C GLU A 95 -4.13 -4.38 13.98
N THR A 96 -3.14 -3.50 13.79
CA THR A 96 -1.71 -3.88 13.73
C THR A 96 -1.05 -4.13 15.07
N ASP A 97 -1.70 -3.81 16.19
CA ASP A 97 -1.19 -4.10 17.54
C ASP A 97 -1.28 -5.60 17.89
N SER A 98 -1.84 -6.43 16.99
CA SER A 98 -1.87 -7.87 17.13
C SER A 98 -0.48 -8.50 16.85
N GLY A 99 0.01 -9.34 17.77
CA GLY A 99 1.34 -9.96 17.66
C GLY A 99 1.55 -10.87 16.43
N GLY A 100 0.48 -11.23 15.70
CA GLY A 100 0.54 -12.04 14.47
C GLY A 100 0.78 -11.23 13.19
N PHE A 101 0.42 -9.94 13.19
CA PHE A 101 0.46 -9.09 11.99
C PHE A 101 1.88 -8.91 11.45
N GLU A 102 2.85 -8.57 12.31
CA GLU A 102 4.24 -8.34 11.90
C GLU A 102 4.83 -9.60 11.23
N LYS A 103 4.59 -10.77 11.83
CA LYS A 103 5.06 -12.05 11.29
C LYS A 103 4.44 -12.35 9.92
N GLN A 104 3.12 -12.17 9.78
CA GLN A 104 2.42 -12.41 8.53
C GLN A 104 2.90 -11.48 7.42
N LEU A 105 3.07 -10.18 7.70
CA LEU A 105 3.52 -9.22 6.71
C LEU A 105 4.97 -9.50 6.28
N LYS A 106 5.88 -9.80 7.22
CA LYS A 106 7.26 -10.18 6.91
C LYS A 106 7.34 -11.44 6.04
N ASN A 107 6.53 -12.46 6.34
CA ASN A 107 6.46 -13.67 5.51
C ASN A 107 6.00 -13.37 4.09
N ASN A 108 4.99 -12.51 3.91
CA ASN A 108 4.51 -12.12 2.58
C ASN A 108 5.56 -11.33 1.78
N LEU A 109 6.35 -10.49 2.46
CA LEU A 109 7.48 -9.77 1.85
C LEU A 109 8.57 -10.74 1.40
N ASP A 110 8.96 -11.67 2.27
CA ASP A 110 9.95 -12.72 2.00
C ASP A 110 9.54 -13.55 0.77
N GLU A 111 8.33 -14.11 0.78
CA GLU A 111 7.82 -14.91 -0.33
C GLU A 111 7.82 -14.13 -1.65
N THR A 112 7.48 -12.84 -1.60
CA THR A 112 7.42 -11.99 -2.79
C THR A 112 8.81 -11.70 -3.33
N LEU A 113 9.81 -11.47 -2.46
CA LEU A 113 11.20 -11.31 -2.87
C LEU A 113 11.73 -12.60 -3.50
N VAL A 114 11.54 -13.76 -2.85
CA VAL A 114 11.99 -15.06 -3.38
C VAL A 114 11.41 -15.30 -4.77
N LYS A 115 10.11 -15.04 -4.98
CA LYS A 115 9.43 -15.22 -6.27
C LYS A 115 9.94 -14.27 -7.36
N ASN A 116 10.43 -13.10 -6.99
CA ASN A 116 10.86 -12.06 -7.95
C ASN A 116 12.38 -11.88 -8.02
N ILE A 117 13.17 -12.68 -7.29
CA ILE A 117 14.62 -12.46 -7.14
C ILE A 117 15.37 -12.42 -8.48
N ALA A 118 14.95 -13.24 -9.44
CA ALA A 118 15.53 -13.28 -10.79
C ALA A 118 15.23 -12.04 -11.65
N SER A 119 14.23 -11.25 -11.26
CA SER A 119 13.81 -10.02 -11.95
C SER A 119 14.23 -8.75 -11.22
N ILE A 120 14.85 -8.87 -10.04
CA ILE A 120 15.40 -7.72 -9.31
C ILE A 120 16.77 -7.43 -9.94
N GLU A 121 16.80 -6.43 -10.84
CA GLU A 121 18.03 -5.91 -11.41
C GLU A 121 18.84 -5.20 -10.32
N ASN A 122 19.63 -5.97 -9.58
CA ASN A 122 20.77 -5.46 -8.83
C ASN A 122 21.82 -6.55 -8.88
N GLY A 123 22.94 -6.28 -9.55
CA GLY A 123 24.10 -7.18 -9.66
C GLY A 123 24.83 -7.41 -8.32
N GLN A 124 24.12 -7.36 -7.20
CA GLN A 124 24.59 -7.69 -5.86
C GLN A 124 23.74 -8.84 -5.30
N GLU A 125 24.38 -9.69 -4.51
CA GLU A 125 23.73 -10.76 -3.78
C GLU A 125 22.70 -10.16 -2.81
N LEU A 126 21.42 -10.20 -3.19
CA LEU A 126 20.34 -9.61 -2.40
C LEU A 126 20.15 -10.43 -1.12
N ASN A 127 20.45 -9.84 0.04
CA ASN A 127 20.10 -10.43 1.31
C ASN A 127 18.59 -10.23 1.56
N ILE A 128 17.83 -11.32 1.44
CA ILE A 128 16.36 -11.31 1.57
C ILE A 128 15.95 -10.86 2.97
N GLU A 129 16.55 -11.40 4.02
CA GLU A 129 16.19 -11.10 5.41
C GLU A 129 16.42 -9.62 5.74
N GLU A 130 17.58 -9.08 5.35
CA GLU A 130 17.89 -7.66 5.55
C GLU A 130 16.92 -6.77 4.78
N THR A 131 16.59 -7.13 3.54
CA THR A 131 15.65 -6.38 2.69
C THR A 131 14.24 -6.39 3.27
N VAL A 132 13.76 -7.55 3.74
CA VAL A 132 12.45 -7.67 4.41
C VAL A 132 12.40 -6.81 5.67
N ASN A 133 13.43 -6.90 6.52
CA ASN A 133 13.48 -6.14 7.76
C ASN A 133 13.55 -4.63 7.50
N LEU A 134 14.35 -4.19 6.52
CA LEU A 134 14.40 -2.79 6.10
C LEU A 134 13.02 -2.31 5.62
N ALA A 135 12.40 -3.06 4.72
CA ALA A 135 11.10 -2.70 4.15
C ALA A 135 10.00 -2.63 5.22
N PHE A 136 9.95 -3.61 6.12
CA PHE A 136 9.01 -3.60 7.22
C PHE A 136 9.26 -2.45 8.19
N ASN A 137 10.53 -2.14 8.52
CA ASN A 137 10.86 -1.06 9.45
C ASN A 137 10.49 0.32 8.89
N GLU A 138 10.75 0.58 7.62
CA GLU A 138 10.34 1.84 6.96
C GLU A 138 8.82 1.97 6.91
N PHE A 139 8.14 0.87 6.60
CA PHE A 139 6.68 0.82 6.69
C PHE A 139 6.18 1.12 8.12
N LYS A 140 6.79 0.51 9.14
CA LYS A 140 6.43 0.70 10.55
C LYS A 140 6.68 2.13 11.04
N LYS A 141 7.73 2.80 10.59
CA LYS A 141 7.97 4.24 10.88
C LYS A 141 6.82 5.11 10.39
N TYR A 142 6.23 4.76 9.24
CA TYR A 142 5.06 5.48 8.73
C TYR A 142 3.78 5.17 9.52
N LEU A 143 3.63 3.92 10.00
CA LEU A 143 2.55 3.56 10.90
C LEU A 143 2.64 4.27 12.25
N ASN A 144 3.82 4.69 12.69
CA ASN A 144 4.02 5.40 13.95
C ASN A 144 4.95 6.61 13.75
N PRO A 145 4.48 7.69 13.10
CA PRO A 145 5.25 8.91 12.97
C PRO A 145 5.40 9.49 14.38
N LYS A 146 6.62 9.52 14.87
CA LYS A 146 6.98 10.22 16.10
C LYS A 146 6.69 11.71 15.99
#